data_AF-Q5EBG4-F1
#
_entry.id   AF-Q5EBG4-F1
#
_cell.length_a   1.000
_cell.length_b   1.000
_cell.length_c   1.000
_cell.angle_alpha   90.00
_cell.angle_beta   90.00
_cell.angle_gamma   90.00
#
_symmetry.space_group_name_H-M   'P 1'
#
loop_
_entity.id
_entity.type
_entity.pdbx_description
1 polymer ?
#
loop_
_entity_poly.entity_id
_entity_poly.type
_entity_poly.pdbx_seq_one_letter_code
_entity_poly.pdbx_strand_id
1 'polypeptide(L)'
;RDEDRADIELIVYDSWKISGKTAENTFNKTHTFHFLLGSIHGEFPVPKPRSDRPRQPRMIEEQRAMPAQLKCMEESHQEATEKEVERILGLLQTYFREDPDTPMSFFDFVVDPHSFPRTVENIFHVSFIIRDGFARIRLDQDRLPIIEPVINEESEGIDHNIQIRSQGIIALSYHDWEEIVKTFEISEPVIPLSQSQQRLSA
;
A
#
# COMPACT_ATOMS: atom_id res chain seq x y z
N ARG A 1 -32.45 18.03 -14.08
CA ARG A 1 -33.35 16.90 -13.68
C ARG A 1 -32.52 16.16 -12.66
N ASP A 2 -32.54 16.68 -11.44
CA ASP A 2 -31.53 16.48 -10.40
C ASP A 2 -32.25 15.95 -9.16
N GLU A 3 -32.74 14.72 -9.23
CA GLU A 3 -33.43 14.11 -8.09
C GLU A 3 -32.73 12.85 -7.55
N ASP A 4 -31.69 12.33 -8.21
CA ASP A 4 -31.06 11.07 -7.78
C ASP A 4 -29.85 11.26 -6.82
N ARG A 5 -29.56 12.50 -6.37
CA ARG A 5 -28.37 12.82 -5.56
C ARG A 5 -28.63 12.97 -4.06
N ALA A 6 -29.89 12.86 -3.61
CA ALA A 6 -30.27 13.14 -2.23
C ALA A 6 -30.26 11.91 -1.30
N ASP A 7 -30.19 10.69 -1.84
CA ASP A 7 -30.42 9.48 -1.04
C ASP A 7 -29.19 8.91 -0.33
N ILE A 8 -28.00 9.52 -0.51
CA ILE A 8 -26.75 9.06 0.11
C ILE A 8 -26.40 9.88 1.39
N GLU A 9 -27.10 10.98 1.65
CA GLU A 9 -26.81 11.87 2.79
C GLU A 9 -27.87 11.79 3.90
N LEU A 10 -28.00 10.63 4.56
CA LEU A 10 -28.32 10.61 5.99
C LEU A 10 -28.03 9.25 6.64
N ILE A 11 -26.76 8.84 6.69
CA ILE A 11 -26.38 7.89 7.74
C ILE A 11 -26.43 8.68 9.06
N VAL A 12 -27.61 8.65 9.70
CA VAL A 12 -27.78 9.17 11.05
C VAL A 12 -26.70 8.51 11.90
N TYR A 13 -25.93 9.29 12.65
CA TYR A 13 -24.78 8.85 13.46
C TYR A 13 -25.11 7.62 14.35
N ASP A 14 -26.38 7.44 14.70
CA ASP A 14 -26.90 6.35 15.52
C ASP A 14 -27.44 5.13 14.74
N SER A 15 -27.42 5.12 13.40
CA SER A 15 -27.89 4.00 12.58
C SER A 15 -27.13 2.70 12.91
N TRP A 16 -25.85 2.82 13.24
CA TRP A 16 -25.00 1.70 13.65
C TRP A 16 -25.33 1.16 15.05
N LYS A 17 -25.99 1.93 15.93
CA LYS A 17 -26.38 1.43 17.26
C LYS A 17 -27.47 0.37 17.16
N ILE A 18 -28.43 0.55 16.25
CA ILE A 18 -29.55 -0.38 16.08
C ILE A 18 -29.05 -1.70 15.46
N SER A 19 -28.28 -1.60 14.38
CA SER A 19 -27.67 -2.76 13.72
C SER A 19 -26.70 -3.48 14.65
N GLY A 20 -25.87 -2.74 15.41
CA GLY A 20 -24.94 -3.29 16.38
C GLY A 20 -25.63 -4.04 17.52
N LYS A 21 -26.72 -3.50 18.08
CA LYS A 21 -27.48 -4.15 19.15
C LYS A 21 -28.24 -5.39 18.68
N THR A 22 -28.69 -5.39 17.43
CA THR A 22 -29.32 -6.56 16.80
C THR A 22 -28.29 -7.67 16.57
N ALA A 23 -27.10 -7.31 16.09
CA ALA A 23 -26.00 -8.24 15.85
C ALA A 23 -25.38 -8.80 17.14
N GLU A 24 -25.40 -8.04 18.25
CA GLU A 24 -24.82 -8.46 19.53
C GLU A 24 -25.36 -9.82 20.02
N ASN A 25 -26.63 -10.12 19.77
CA ASN A 25 -27.27 -11.38 20.16
C ASN A 25 -26.85 -12.59 19.29
N THR A 26 -26.18 -12.34 18.16
CA THR A 26 -25.72 -13.38 17.23
C THR A 26 -24.23 -13.70 17.38
N PHE A 27 -23.48 -12.83 18.09
CA PHE A 27 -22.08 -13.09 18.40
C PHE A 27 -21.98 -13.98 19.63
N ASN A 28 -21.33 -15.14 19.47
CA ASN A 28 -20.84 -15.93 20.60
C ASN A 28 -19.66 -15.19 21.26
N LYS A 29 -19.98 -14.21 22.12
CA LYS A 29 -18.99 -13.47 22.89
C LYS A 29 -18.28 -14.44 23.83
N THR A 30 -16.97 -14.57 23.69
CA THR A 30 -16.16 -15.37 24.61
C THR A 30 -16.16 -14.69 25.99
N HIS A 31 -16.27 -15.48 27.06
CA HIS A 31 -16.12 -14.93 28.41
C HIS A 31 -14.75 -14.25 28.54
N THR A 32 -14.74 -13.05 29.11
CA THR A 32 -13.49 -12.37 29.46
C THR A 32 -12.78 -13.20 30.53
N PHE A 33 -11.72 -13.90 30.16
CA PHE A 33 -10.87 -14.57 31.12
C PHE A 33 -10.01 -13.52 31.83
N HIS A 34 -10.21 -13.35 33.14
CA HIS A 34 -9.24 -12.64 33.95
C HIS A 34 -7.98 -13.51 34.03
N PHE A 35 -6.84 -13.01 33.55
CA PHE A 35 -5.55 -13.69 33.63
C PHE A 35 -5.01 -13.84 35.07
N LEU A 36 -5.75 -13.35 36.07
CA LEU A 36 -5.49 -13.51 37.49
C LEU A 36 -6.24 -14.74 38.01
N LEU A 37 -5.65 -15.90 37.75
CA LEU A 37 -5.98 -17.15 38.42
C LEU A 37 -5.77 -16.97 39.94
N GLY A 38 -6.86 -16.85 40.71
CA GLY A 38 -6.90 -17.26 42.12
C GLY A 38 -5.92 -16.62 43.11
N SER A 39 -5.50 -15.37 42.95
CA SER A 39 -4.56 -14.71 43.90
C SER A 39 -5.08 -13.43 44.57
N ILE A 40 -6.40 -13.20 44.60
CA ILE A 40 -6.97 -11.96 45.21
C ILE A 40 -7.18 -12.04 46.74
N HIS A 41 -6.67 -13.07 47.42
CA HIS A 41 -6.58 -13.10 48.89
C HIS A 41 -5.12 -13.28 49.38
N GLY A 42 -4.14 -12.81 48.61
CA GLY A 42 -2.78 -12.64 49.10
C GLY A 42 -2.66 -11.28 49.79
N GLU A 43 -2.34 -11.28 51.09
CA GLU A 43 -1.97 -10.04 51.80
C GLU A 43 -0.89 -9.29 51.03
N PHE A 44 -1.03 -7.96 50.91
CA PHE A 44 -0.05 -7.11 50.23
C PHE A 44 1.33 -7.37 50.84
N PRO A 45 2.34 -7.78 50.05
CA PRO A 45 3.67 -8.00 50.60
C PRO A 45 4.22 -6.68 51.13
N VAL A 46 4.69 -6.68 52.38
CA VAL A 46 5.27 -5.52 53.06
C VAL A 46 6.34 -4.89 52.15
N PRO A 47 6.28 -3.57 51.87
CA PRO A 47 7.27 -2.90 51.02
C PRO A 47 8.67 -3.14 51.57
N LYS A 48 9.51 -3.88 50.83
CA LYS A 48 10.93 -4.03 51.20
C LYS A 48 11.59 -2.65 51.13
N PRO A 49 12.35 -2.23 52.16
CA PRO A 49 13.13 -0.99 52.10
C PRO A 49 14.10 -1.08 50.91
N ARG A 50 13.99 -0.14 49.98
CA ARG A 50 14.96 -0.01 48.90
C ARG A 50 16.27 0.46 49.53
N SER A 51 17.32 -0.38 49.46
CA SER A 51 18.67 0.10 49.69
C SER A 51 19.02 1.04 48.53
N ASP A 52 19.31 2.30 48.84
CA ASP A 52 19.81 3.25 47.86
C ASP A 52 21.13 2.72 47.30
N ARG A 53 21.10 2.34 46.02
CA ARG A 53 22.32 2.02 45.28
C ARG A 53 22.98 3.35 44.91
N PRO A 54 24.28 3.55 45.20
CA PRO A 54 24.96 4.76 44.77
C PRO A 54 24.91 4.85 43.24
N ARG A 55 24.37 5.96 42.74
CA ARG A 55 24.37 6.27 41.31
C ARG A 55 25.81 6.49 40.87
N GLN A 56 26.36 5.57 40.08
CA GLN A 56 27.55 5.87 39.30
C GLN A 56 27.21 7.02 38.32
N PRO A 57 28.06 8.06 38.23
CA PRO A 57 27.89 9.07 37.20
C PRO A 57 28.02 8.38 35.84
N ARG A 58 27.08 8.67 34.95
CA ARG A 58 27.06 8.17 33.57
C ARG A 58 28.37 8.59 32.88
N MET A 59 29.29 7.65 32.74
CA MET A 59 30.31 7.77 31.71
C MET A 59 29.62 7.54 30.37
N ILE A 60 29.99 8.40 29.43
CA ILE A 60 29.58 8.56 28.03
C ILE A 60 28.81 7.37 27.46
N GLU A 61 27.67 7.70 26.86
CA GLU A 61 26.79 6.85 26.07
C GLU A 61 27.58 6.13 24.97
N GLU A 62 28.21 5.00 25.30
CA GLU A 62 28.47 3.96 24.33
C GLU A 62 27.11 3.51 23.85
N GLN A 63 26.77 3.98 22.65
CA GLN A 63 25.64 3.52 21.86
C GLN A 63 25.50 2.02 22.09
N ARG A 64 24.39 1.61 22.68
CA ARG A 64 23.95 0.22 22.62
C ARG A 64 24.01 -0.14 21.15
N ALA A 65 25.02 -0.92 20.75
CA ALA A 65 25.22 -1.28 19.37
C ALA A 65 24.01 -2.14 18.96
N MET A 66 23.01 -1.48 18.41
CA MET A 66 21.98 -2.12 17.61
C MET A 66 22.74 -2.88 16.51
N PRO A 67 22.45 -4.17 16.28
CA PRO A 67 23.14 -4.89 15.23
C PRO A 67 22.93 -4.16 13.90
N ALA A 68 24.00 -3.55 13.38
CA ALA A 68 23.99 -2.75 12.15
C ALA A 68 23.44 -3.54 10.95
N GLN A 69 23.52 -4.87 11.01
CA GLN A 69 22.98 -5.80 10.01
C GLN A 69 21.48 -5.65 9.77
N LEU A 70 20.68 -5.33 10.79
CA LEU A 70 19.23 -5.15 10.62
C LEU A 70 18.91 -3.87 9.83
N LYS A 71 19.60 -2.77 10.16
CA LYS A 71 19.40 -1.48 9.50
C LYS A 71 19.83 -1.51 8.03
N CYS A 72 20.96 -2.16 7.73
CA CYS A 72 21.46 -2.28 6.37
C CYS A 72 20.58 -3.16 5.47
N MET A 73 19.89 -4.18 6.02
CA MET A 73 18.98 -5.02 5.24
C MET A 73 17.69 -4.27 4.88
N GLU A 74 17.12 -3.51 5.83
CA GLU A 74 15.94 -2.67 5.58
C GLU A 74 16.21 -1.55 4.58
N GLU A 75 17.35 -0.85 4.72
CA GLU A 75 17.80 0.16 3.75
C GLU A 75 18.02 -0.46 2.35
N SER A 76 18.58 -1.68 2.27
CA SER A 76 18.78 -2.37 0.99
C SER A 76 17.45 -2.76 0.30
N HIS A 77 16.45 -3.19 1.06
CA HIS A 77 15.12 -3.50 0.50
C HIS A 77 14.38 -2.24 0.04
N GLN A 78 14.53 -1.15 0.79
CA GLN A 78 13.96 0.15 0.44
C GLN A 78 14.60 0.70 -0.84
N GLU A 79 15.94 0.67 -0.94
CA GLU A 79 16.69 1.07 -2.13
C GLU A 79 16.32 0.21 -3.36
N ALA A 80 16.11 -1.09 -3.18
CA ALA A 80 15.67 -1.98 -4.26
C ALA A 80 14.27 -1.62 -4.77
N THR A 81 13.36 -1.21 -3.88
CA THR A 81 11.99 -0.81 -4.23
C THR A 81 12.00 0.52 -4.99
N GLU A 82 12.79 1.49 -4.55
CA GLU A 82 12.94 2.79 -5.20
C GLU A 82 13.53 2.64 -6.61
N LYS A 83 14.58 1.83 -6.75
CA LYS A 83 15.18 1.52 -8.05
C LYS A 83 14.19 0.87 -9.02
N GLU A 84 13.31 0.01 -8.52
CA GLU A 84 12.29 -0.65 -9.34
C GLU A 84 11.21 0.35 -9.79
N VAL A 85 10.79 1.26 -8.90
CA VAL A 85 9.87 2.36 -9.25
C VAL A 85 10.46 3.26 -10.33
N GLU A 86 11.73 3.67 -10.20
CA GLU A 86 12.43 4.47 -11.21
C GLU A 86 12.52 3.74 -12.56
N ARG A 87 12.82 2.43 -12.53
CA ARG A 87 12.89 1.60 -13.74
C ARG A 87 11.54 1.51 -14.44
N ILE A 88 10.45 1.27 -13.70
CA ILE A 88 9.10 1.18 -14.23
C ILE A 88 8.66 2.53 -14.81
N LEU A 89 8.95 3.65 -14.14
CA LEU A 89 8.70 4.98 -14.68
C LEU A 89 9.47 5.21 -16.00
N GLY A 90 10.73 4.80 -16.05
CA GLY A 90 11.54 4.88 -17.28
C GLY A 90 10.95 4.08 -18.45
N LEU A 91 10.38 2.91 -18.19
CA LEU A 91 9.68 2.12 -19.21
C LEU A 91 8.43 2.84 -19.71
N LEU A 92 7.60 3.35 -18.80
CA LEU A 92 6.40 4.11 -19.15
C LEU A 92 6.76 5.33 -20.02
N GLN A 93 7.77 6.11 -19.63
CA GLN A 93 8.22 7.27 -20.40
C GLN A 93 8.79 6.89 -21.77
N THR A 94 9.49 5.76 -21.87
CA THR A 94 10.05 5.28 -23.14
C THR A 94 8.94 4.89 -24.10
N TYR A 95 7.94 4.15 -23.62
CA TYR A 95 6.78 3.74 -24.43
C TYR A 95 6.06 4.96 -25.03
N PHE A 96 5.77 5.97 -24.20
CA PHE A 96 5.13 7.22 -24.65
C PHE A 96 5.99 8.07 -25.58
N ARG A 97 7.33 7.90 -25.56
CA ARG A 97 8.22 8.61 -26.49
C ARG A 97 8.26 7.94 -27.85
N GLU A 98 8.15 6.61 -27.90
CA GLU A 98 8.13 5.84 -29.13
C GLU A 98 6.79 5.99 -29.86
N ASP A 99 5.69 6.01 -29.13
CA ASP A 99 4.34 6.19 -29.68
C ASP A 99 3.48 7.11 -28.78
N PRO A 100 3.49 8.44 -29.03
CA PRO A 100 2.76 9.40 -28.20
C PRO A 100 1.25 9.40 -28.43
N ASP A 101 0.78 8.88 -29.57
CA ASP A 101 -0.64 8.91 -29.95
C ASP A 101 -1.40 7.67 -29.47
N THR A 102 -0.68 6.60 -29.10
CA THR A 102 -1.30 5.36 -28.61
C THR A 102 -1.49 5.39 -27.09
N PRO A 103 -2.74 5.37 -26.59
CA PRO A 103 -3.00 5.33 -25.16
C PRO A 103 -2.59 3.97 -24.57
N MET A 104 -1.81 3.99 -23.48
CA MET A 104 -1.42 2.78 -22.77
C MET A 104 -2.49 2.39 -21.75
N SER A 105 -3.12 1.22 -21.94
CA SER A 105 -3.98 0.60 -20.93
C SER A 105 -3.20 0.36 -19.64
N PHE A 106 -3.82 0.66 -18.51
CA PHE A 106 -3.25 0.37 -17.20
C PHE A 106 -3.01 -1.13 -17.01
N PHE A 107 -3.94 -1.98 -17.46
CA PHE A 107 -3.83 -3.42 -17.31
C PHE A 107 -2.71 -4.00 -18.18
N ASP A 108 -2.58 -3.55 -19.43
CA ASP A 108 -1.50 -4.00 -20.32
C ASP A 108 -0.12 -3.64 -19.76
N PHE A 109 -0.02 -2.53 -19.03
CA PHE A 109 1.23 -2.10 -18.43
C PHE A 109 1.61 -2.91 -17.18
N VAL A 110 0.67 -3.13 -16.25
CA VAL A 110 0.99 -3.69 -14.92
C VAL A 110 0.84 -5.21 -14.82
N VAL A 111 0.04 -5.84 -15.68
CA VAL A 111 -0.28 -7.27 -15.56
C VAL A 111 0.85 -8.13 -16.12
N ASP A 112 1.33 -9.05 -15.30
CA ASP A 112 2.16 -10.18 -15.74
C ASP A 112 1.25 -11.39 -15.97
N PRO A 113 1.15 -11.91 -17.22
CA PRO A 113 0.28 -13.03 -17.55
C PRO A 113 0.77 -14.38 -16.99
N HIS A 114 1.98 -14.43 -16.44
CA HIS A 114 2.59 -15.62 -15.87
C HIS A 114 2.68 -15.58 -14.35
N SER A 115 2.41 -14.42 -13.71
CA SER A 115 2.56 -14.26 -12.27
C SER A 115 1.59 -13.25 -11.66
N PHE A 116 0.58 -13.75 -10.95
CA PHE A 116 -0.31 -12.93 -10.13
C PHE A 116 0.45 -12.10 -9.07
N PRO A 117 1.39 -12.66 -8.27
CA PRO A 117 2.15 -11.86 -7.30
C PRO A 117 2.93 -10.71 -7.95
N ARG A 118 3.50 -10.95 -9.15
CA ARG A 118 4.21 -9.88 -9.88
C ARG A 118 3.24 -8.79 -10.31
N THR A 119 2.05 -9.14 -10.77
CA THR A 119 1.01 -8.15 -11.10
C THR A 119 0.70 -7.26 -9.89
N VAL A 120 0.57 -7.85 -8.70
CA VAL A 120 0.33 -7.10 -7.46
C VAL A 120 1.52 -6.19 -7.11
N GLU A 121 2.75 -6.68 -7.25
CA GLU A 121 3.97 -5.88 -7.05
C GLU A 121 4.05 -4.71 -8.04
N ASN A 122 3.78 -4.95 -9.32
CA ASN A 122 3.75 -3.93 -10.37
C ASN A 122 2.72 -2.84 -10.06
N ILE A 123 1.50 -3.22 -9.68
CA ILE A 123 0.44 -2.27 -9.26
C ILE A 123 0.91 -1.44 -8.07
N PHE A 124 1.59 -2.06 -7.09
CA PHE A 124 2.13 -1.36 -5.93
C PHE A 124 3.21 -0.34 -6.32
N HIS A 125 4.16 -0.70 -7.19
CA HIS A 125 5.16 0.24 -7.70
C HIS A 125 4.52 1.40 -8.47
N VAL A 126 3.59 1.12 -9.37
CA VAL A 126 2.87 2.15 -10.13
C VAL A 126 2.06 3.07 -9.23
N SER A 127 1.53 2.55 -8.12
CA SER A 127 0.83 3.40 -7.14
C SER A 127 1.74 4.48 -6.54
N PHE A 128 3.04 4.20 -6.36
CA PHE A 128 4.00 5.22 -5.92
C PHE A 128 4.26 6.27 -7.00
N ILE A 129 4.39 5.83 -8.25
CA ILE A 129 4.58 6.74 -9.40
C ILE A 129 3.41 7.73 -9.48
N ILE A 130 2.18 7.25 -9.30
CA ILE A 130 0.97 8.09 -9.31
C ILE A 130 0.90 8.98 -8.07
N ARG A 131 1.17 8.42 -6.89
CA ARG A 131 1.17 9.16 -5.61
C ARG A 131 2.15 10.34 -5.65
N ASP A 132 3.31 10.13 -6.24
CA ASP A 132 4.40 11.11 -6.31
C ASP A 132 4.22 12.07 -7.51
N GLY A 133 3.15 11.91 -8.30
CA GLY A 133 2.75 12.84 -9.36
C GLY A 133 3.45 12.65 -10.70
N PHE A 134 4.24 11.59 -10.86
CA PHE A 134 4.99 11.30 -12.09
C PHE A 134 4.14 10.65 -13.19
N ALA A 135 3.02 10.03 -12.81
CA ALA A 135 2.04 9.47 -13.74
C ALA A 135 0.61 9.77 -13.26
N ARG A 136 -0.35 9.70 -14.19
CA ARG A 136 -1.78 9.81 -13.86
C ARG A 136 -2.58 8.75 -14.59
N ILE A 137 -3.71 8.36 -13.99
CA ILE A 137 -4.70 7.49 -14.62
C ILE A 137 -5.86 8.37 -15.08
N ARG A 138 -6.28 8.15 -16.33
CA ARG A 138 -7.53 8.67 -16.90
C ARG A 138 -8.37 7.52 -17.41
N LEU A 139 -9.64 7.78 -17.64
CA LEU A 139 -10.53 6.83 -18.30
C LEU A 139 -10.63 7.19 -19.78
N ASP A 140 -10.56 6.19 -20.64
CA ASP A 140 -10.80 6.35 -22.07
C ASP A 140 -12.31 6.43 -22.41
N GLN A 141 -12.64 6.36 -23.70
CA GLN A 141 -14.03 6.42 -24.19
C GLN A 141 -14.87 5.22 -23.72
N ASP A 142 -14.24 4.06 -23.52
CA ASP A 142 -14.86 2.82 -23.05
C ASP A 142 -14.88 2.72 -21.52
N ARG A 143 -14.37 3.75 -20.83
CA ARG A 143 -14.20 3.84 -19.38
C ARG A 143 -13.19 2.84 -18.83
N LEU A 144 -12.21 2.44 -19.64
CA LEU A 144 -11.08 1.65 -19.20
C LEU A 144 -9.96 2.57 -18.70
N PRO A 145 -9.22 2.15 -17.65
CA PRO A 145 -8.12 2.93 -17.10
C PRO A 145 -6.94 2.93 -18.05
N ILE A 146 -6.49 4.11 -18.44
CA ILE A 146 -5.28 4.35 -19.21
C ILE A 146 -4.28 5.13 -18.35
N ILE A 147 -3.01 4.74 -18.41
CA ILE A 147 -1.92 5.34 -17.64
C ILE A 147 -1.04 6.18 -18.55
N GLU A 148 -0.60 7.33 -18.07
CA GLU A 148 0.31 8.21 -18.81
C GLU A 148 1.31 8.92 -17.89
N PRO A 149 2.51 9.25 -18.39
CA PRO A 149 3.45 10.07 -17.66
C PRO A 149 2.99 11.53 -17.60
N VAL A 150 3.30 12.21 -16.50
CA VAL A 150 3.12 13.66 -16.36
C VAL A 150 4.40 14.34 -16.83
N ILE A 151 4.34 15.03 -17.97
CA ILE A 151 5.47 15.80 -18.51
C ILE A 151 5.36 17.23 -17.97
N ASN A 152 6.35 17.65 -17.18
CA ASN A 152 6.34 18.91 -16.41
C ASN A 152 6.51 20.19 -17.25
N GLU A 153 6.29 20.16 -18.56
CA GLU A 153 6.61 21.30 -19.44
C GLU A 153 5.63 22.48 -19.34
N GLU A 154 4.44 22.29 -18.76
CA GLU A 154 3.39 23.35 -18.70
C GLU A 154 2.93 23.74 -17.29
N SER A 155 3.55 23.20 -16.23
CA SER A 155 3.12 23.44 -14.84
C SER A 155 4.13 24.26 -14.04
N GLU A 156 4.52 25.42 -14.54
CA GLU A 156 5.16 26.47 -13.72
C GLU A 156 4.17 27.18 -12.77
N GLY A 157 2.89 26.78 -12.72
CA GLY A 157 1.86 27.49 -11.96
C GLY A 157 0.87 26.64 -11.16
N ILE A 158 0.97 25.30 -11.20
CA ILE A 158 0.09 24.44 -10.40
C ILE A 158 0.89 23.94 -9.22
N ASP A 159 0.65 24.56 -8.05
CA ASP A 159 1.08 24.04 -6.75
C ASP A 159 0.91 22.51 -6.74
N HIS A 160 2.00 21.76 -6.63
CA HIS A 160 1.99 20.31 -6.43
C HIS A 160 1.12 19.89 -5.21
N ASN A 161 0.73 20.85 -4.37
CA ASN A 161 -0.12 20.67 -3.21
C ASN A 161 -1.64 20.65 -3.52
N ILE A 162 -2.07 21.02 -4.74
CA ILE A 162 -3.49 21.03 -5.15
C ILE A 162 -3.74 20.07 -6.33
N GLN A 163 -2.93 19.03 -6.51
CA GLN A 163 -3.40 17.88 -7.26
C GLN A 163 -4.50 17.23 -6.43
N ILE A 164 -5.73 17.27 -6.93
CA ILE A 164 -6.88 16.59 -6.35
C ILE A 164 -6.47 15.12 -6.19
N ARG A 165 -6.19 14.72 -4.94
CA ARG A 165 -5.76 13.35 -4.61
C ARG A 165 -6.97 12.42 -4.80
N SER A 166 -7.15 11.95 -6.02
CA SER A 166 -8.15 10.92 -6.32
C SER A 166 -7.64 9.59 -5.77
N GLN A 167 -8.30 9.08 -4.73
CA GLN A 167 -8.02 7.74 -4.21
C GLN A 167 -8.79 6.71 -5.03
N GLY A 168 -8.06 5.87 -5.78
CA GLY A 168 -8.59 4.69 -6.46
C GLY A 168 -8.34 3.44 -5.62
N ILE A 169 -9.37 2.65 -5.35
CA ILE A 169 -9.24 1.33 -4.73
C ILE A 169 -9.44 0.29 -5.82
N ILE A 170 -8.43 -0.56 -6.03
CA ILE A 170 -8.49 -1.69 -6.96
C ILE A 170 -8.66 -2.97 -6.14
N ALA A 171 -9.76 -3.68 -6.36
CA ALA A 171 -9.93 -5.04 -5.88
C ALA A 171 -9.50 -5.99 -7.01
N LEU A 172 -8.55 -6.87 -6.72
CA LEU A 172 -8.04 -7.84 -7.68
C LEU A 172 -7.89 -9.20 -7.01
N SER A 173 -8.77 -10.14 -7.35
CA SER A 173 -8.60 -11.55 -6.99
C SER A 173 -7.77 -12.30 -8.03
N TYR A 174 -7.35 -13.53 -7.70
CA TYR A 174 -6.66 -14.39 -8.66
C TYR A 174 -7.52 -14.67 -9.90
N HIS A 175 -8.82 -14.90 -9.71
CA HIS A 175 -9.76 -15.09 -10.81
C HIS A 175 -9.88 -13.84 -11.69
N ASP A 176 -9.95 -12.65 -11.07
CA ASP A 176 -10.01 -11.39 -11.82
C ASP A 176 -8.75 -11.21 -12.68
N TRP A 177 -7.57 -11.55 -12.15
CA TRP A 177 -6.33 -11.54 -12.90
C TRP A 177 -6.36 -12.48 -14.10
N GLU A 178 -6.82 -13.73 -13.93
CA GLU A 178 -6.95 -14.68 -15.06
C GLU A 178 -7.89 -14.16 -16.15
N GLU A 179 -9.01 -13.55 -15.76
CA GLU A 179 -9.97 -12.98 -16.70
C GLU A 179 -9.44 -11.72 -17.39
N ILE A 180 -8.67 -10.87 -16.69
CA ILE A 180 -8.00 -9.71 -17.29
C ILE A 180 -6.99 -10.18 -18.34
N VAL A 181 -6.15 -11.17 -18.02
CA VAL A 181 -5.16 -11.72 -18.97
C VAL A 181 -5.84 -12.23 -20.25
N LYS A 182 -6.96 -12.95 -20.11
CA LYS A 182 -7.73 -13.45 -21.26
C LYS A 182 -8.42 -12.34 -22.05
N THR A 183 -9.04 -11.39 -21.36
CA THR A 183 -9.88 -10.34 -21.99
C THR A 183 -9.03 -9.31 -22.73
N PHE A 184 -7.88 -8.95 -22.17
CA PHE A 184 -6.92 -8.02 -22.77
C PHE A 184 -5.89 -8.73 -23.65
N GLU A 185 -5.99 -10.05 -23.82
CA GLU A 185 -5.09 -10.87 -24.65
C GLU A 185 -3.60 -10.66 -24.32
N ILE A 186 -3.30 -10.42 -23.04
CA ILE A 186 -1.97 -10.10 -22.55
C ILE A 186 -1.11 -11.37 -22.62
N SER A 187 -0.22 -11.42 -23.61
CA SER A 187 0.63 -12.59 -23.84
C SER A 187 2.01 -12.44 -23.20
N GLU A 188 2.53 -11.21 -23.10
CA GLU A 188 3.87 -10.91 -22.59
C GLU A 188 3.83 -9.73 -21.61
N PRO A 189 4.62 -9.75 -20.53
CA PRO A 189 4.68 -8.67 -19.57
C PRO A 189 5.44 -7.46 -20.13
N VAL A 190 4.86 -6.25 -20.04
CA VAL A 190 5.53 -4.99 -20.39
C VAL A 190 6.66 -4.65 -19.41
N ILE A 191 6.50 -5.02 -18.15
CA ILE A 191 7.50 -4.84 -17.09
C ILE A 191 8.30 -6.16 -16.94
N PRO A 192 9.49 -6.29 -17.56
CA PRO A 192 10.29 -7.51 -17.45
C PRO A 192 10.86 -7.68 -16.04
N LEU A 193 11.24 -8.92 -15.69
CA LEU A 193 11.97 -9.20 -14.45
C LEU A 193 13.24 -8.35 -14.35
N SER A 194 13.48 -7.81 -13.15
CA SER A 194 14.78 -7.24 -12.83
C SER A 194 15.86 -8.34 -12.79
N GLN A 195 17.09 -7.99 -13.21
CA GLN A 195 18.23 -8.92 -13.26
C GLN A 195 18.59 -9.52 -11.89
N SER A 196 18.25 -8.82 -10.80
CA SER A 196 18.40 -9.30 -9.43
C SER A 196 17.43 -10.45 -9.13
N GLN A 197 16.18 -10.36 -9.58
CA GLN A 197 15.18 -11.42 -9.40
C GLN A 197 15.48 -12.64 -10.30
N GLN A 198 15.99 -12.43 -11.52
CA GLN A 198 16.37 -13.53 -12.43
C GLN A 198 17.45 -14.45 -11.85
N ARG A 199 18.39 -13.90 -11.05
CA ARG A 199 19.46 -14.68 -10.41
C ARG A 199 19.01 -15.51 -9.22
N LEU A 200 17.86 -15.20 -8.62
CA LEU A 200 17.32 -15.94 -7.48
C LEU A 200 16.39 -17.10 -7.91
N SER A 201 15.88 -17.05 -9.13
CA SER A 201 15.00 -18.07 -9.72
C SER A 201 15.72 -19.15 -10.54
N ALA A 202 17.04 -19.03 -10.73
CA ALA A 202 17.89 -19.97 -11.47
C ALA A 202 18.74 -20.81 -10.50
#